data_AF-A0AAV2BJY5-F1
#
_entry.id   AF-A0AAV2BJY5-F1
#
_cell.length_a   1.000
_cell.length_b   1.000
_cell.length_c   1.000
_cell.angle_alpha   90.00
_cell.angle_beta   90.00
_cell.angle_gamma   90.00
#
_symmetry.space_group_name_H-M   'P 1'
#
loop_
_entity.id
_entity.type
_entity.pdbx_description
1 polymer ?
#
loop_
_entity_poly.entity_id
_entity_poly.type
_entity_poly.pdbx_seq_one_letter_code
_entity_poly.pdbx_strand_id
1 'polypeptide(L)'
;MVPKLDDEVTKSGHKFKDFVLQVAQPVVVDLRDRLFLFYLKQKLGESFCIDENIPSVKDICKWVIGSQYGNLTNTGFTPSSDFQILISSTYPDTVKECFVLFKNCIEAFPNSRKSRATAEDIYTKKAVLNAMEALSSKIDKLYTLPPSPPDKCCTFHEIKCTHSPLYLGGRYNKYSRELSQTPWLVDGERKMESSVNELITDVVQKRILADKIIFSASGREDVDVKMLGDGRPFVLELLNPRRLEWSDEEIKAIEEEINKSSDLIAVKNLQVISK
;
A
#
# COMPACT_ATOMS: atom_id res chain seq x y z
N MET A 1 10.50 -1.73 19.60
CA MET A 1 9.75 -1.75 18.33
C MET A 1 8.26 -1.80 18.58
N VAL A 2 7.75 -2.87 19.20
CA VAL A 2 6.32 -3.09 19.43
C VAL A 2 5.57 -1.91 20.06
N PRO A 3 6.10 -1.18 21.08
CA PRO A 3 5.41 0.01 21.60
C PRO A 3 5.25 1.13 20.56
N LYS A 4 6.30 1.40 19.76
CA LYS A 4 6.24 2.38 18.68
C LYS A 4 5.23 1.98 17.60
N LEU A 5 5.13 0.68 17.33
CA LEU A 5 4.12 0.13 16.41
C LEU A 5 2.71 0.40 16.93
N ASP A 6 2.47 0.11 18.21
CA ASP A 6 1.16 0.31 18.84
C ASP A 6 0.73 1.78 18.85
N ASP A 7 1.66 2.68 19.17
CA ASP A 7 1.43 4.12 19.13
C ASP A 7 0.99 4.59 17.73
N GLU A 8 1.68 4.15 16.67
CA GLU A 8 1.36 4.55 15.29
C GLU A 8 0.07 3.92 14.78
N VAL A 9 -0.19 2.66 15.12
CA VAL A 9 -1.46 1.99 14.78
C VAL A 9 -2.63 2.68 15.46
N THR A 10 -2.49 3.04 16.73
CA THR A 10 -3.52 3.77 17.50
C THR A 10 -3.79 5.15 16.89
N LYS A 11 -2.73 5.91 16.56
CA LYS A 11 -2.85 7.22 15.90
C LYS A 11 -3.52 7.14 14.53
N SER A 12 -3.41 6.01 13.83
CA SER A 12 -3.99 5.83 12.50
C SER A 12 -5.53 5.84 12.50
N GLY A 13 -6.16 5.54 13.64
CA GLY A 13 -7.62 5.55 13.81
C GLY A 13 -8.38 4.46 13.04
N HIS A 14 -7.70 3.45 12.50
CA HIS A 14 -8.35 2.33 11.81
C HIS A 14 -9.00 1.39 12.81
N LYS A 15 -10.19 0.87 12.44
CA LYS A 15 -10.89 -0.21 13.14
C LYS A 15 -10.68 -1.51 12.39
N PHE A 16 -10.04 -2.49 13.02
CA PHE A 16 -9.70 -3.78 12.44
C PHE A 16 -9.81 -4.89 13.50
N LYS A 17 -10.04 -6.13 13.06
CA LYS A 17 -10.15 -7.32 13.92
C LYS A 17 -8.92 -8.23 13.87
N ASP A 18 -8.20 -8.13 12.77
CA ASP A 18 -6.97 -8.85 12.46
C ASP A 18 -6.08 -7.92 11.62
N PHE A 19 -4.81 -8.29 11.47
CA PHE A 19 -3.85 -7.51 10.67
C PHE A 19 -2.86 -8.42 9.96
N VAL A 20 -2.30 -7.91 8.86
CA VAL A 20 -1.12 -8.45 8.18
C VAL A 20 0.07 -7.50 8.36
N LEU A 21 1.24 -8.06 8.66
CA LEU A 21 2.47 -7.29 8.80
C LEU A 21 3.34 -7.42 7.55
N GLN A 22 3.67 -6.27 6.96
CA GLN A 22 4.66 -6.14 5.91
C GLN A 22 5.91 -5.45 6.42
N VAL A 23 7.07 -5.88 5.91
CA VAL A 23 8.37 -5.31 6.25
C VAL A 23 9.06 -4.90 4.94
N ALA A 24 9.39 -3.61 4.82
CA ALA A 24 10.33 -3.09 3.85
C ALA A 24 11.69 -2.96 4.55
N GLN A 25 12.65 -3.79 4.13
CA GLN A 25 14.00 -3.81 4.68
C GLN A 25 14.98 -3.18 3.68
N PRO A 26 16.12 -2.63 4.14
CA PRO A 26 17.13 -2.12 3.24
C PRO A 26 17.77 -3.27 2.47
N VAL A 27 18.01 -3.06 1.18
CA VAL A 27 18.56 -4.09 0.27
C VAL A 27 19.93 -4.62 0.71
N VAL A 28 20.66 -3.87 1.55
CA VAL A 28 21.93 -4.31 2.13
C VAL A 28 21.78 -5.59 2.96
N VAL A 29 20.60 -5.84 3.54
CA VAL A 29 20.31 -7.07 4.26
C VAL A 29 20.34 -8.25 3.30
N ASP A 30 19.71 -8.12 2.13
CA ASP A 30 19.76 -9.14 1.07
C ASP A 30 21.18 -9.32 0.51
N LEU A 31 21.94 -8.22 0.33
CA LEU A 31 23.35 -8.28 -0.07
C LEU A 31 24.20 -9.10 0.92
N ARG A 32 24.15 -8.74 2.20
CA ARG A 32 24.95 -9.38 3.25
C ARG A 32 24.55 -10.84 3.48
N ASP A 33 23.26 -11.14 3.42
CA ASP A 33 22.75 -12.51 3.46
C ASP A 33 23.37 -13.37 2.33
N ARG A 34 23.35 -12.88 1.10
CA ARG A 34 23.92 -13.59 -0.04
C ARG A 34 25.45 -13.72 0.03
N LEU A 35 26.16 -12.70 0.52
CA LEU A 35 27.60 -12.79 0.76
C LEU A 35 27.93 -13.85 1.81
N PHE A 36 27.14 -13.94 2.88
CA PHE A 36 27.31 -14.95 3.91
C PHE A 36 27.04 -16.37 3.38
N LEU A 37 25.98 -16.55 2.57
CA LEU A 37 25.70 -17.82 1.91
C LEU A 37 26.81 -18.23 0.94
N PHE A 38 27.40 -17.28 0.22
CA PHE A 38 28.55 -17.54 -0.64
C PHE A 38 29.77 -17.99 0.16
N TYR A 39 30.06 -17.35 1.29
CA TYR A 39 31.11 -17.77 2.21
C TYR A 39 30.89 -19.20 2.73
N LEU A 40 29.66 -19.54 3.15
CA LEU A 40 29.34 -20.89 3.64
C LEU A 40 29.55 -21.96 2.55
N LYS A 41 29.10 -21.68 1.32
CA LYS A 41 29.34 -22.58 0.18
C LYS A 41 30.84 -22.81 -0.07
N GLN A 42 31.66 -21.78 0.02
CA GLN A 42 33.12 -21.92 -0.14
C GLN A 42 33.76 -22.73 0.99
N LYS A 43 33.31 -22.52 2.24
CA LYS A 43 33.90 -23.18 3.41
C LYS A 43 33.49 -24.64 3.57
N LEU A 44 32.24 -24.95 3.25
CA LEU A 44 31.64 -26.26 3.50
C LEU A 44 31.55 -27.12 2.23
N GLY A 45 31.83 -26.55 1.05
CA GLY A 45 31.86 -27.28 -0.23
C GLY A 45 30.54 -27.97 -0.56
N GLU A 46 30.64 -29.13 -1.21
CA GLU A 46 29.50 -29.93 -1.70
C GLU A 46 28.60 -30.46 -0.57
N SER A 47 29.09 -30.52 0.67
CA SER A 47 28.29 -30.94 1.83
C SER A 47 27.22 -29.92 2.25
N PHE A 48 27.35 -28.67 1.80
CA PHE A 48 26.43 -27.60 2.15
C PHE A 48 25.39 -27.40 1.06
N CYS A 49 24.20 -27.95 1.30
CA CYS A 49 23.00 -27.62 0.55
C CYS A 49 22.21 -26.56 1.31
N ILE A 50 21.82 -25.49 0.63
CA ILE A 50 20.86 -24.53 1.19
C ILE A 50 19.49 -25.15 0.98
N ASP A 51 18.81 -25.46 2.08
CA ASP A 51 17.40 -25.82 2.02
C ASP A 51 16.60 -24.61 1.51
N GLU A 52 15.90 -24.79 0.39
CA GLU A 52 15.05 -23.75 -0.20
C GLU A 52 13.92 -23.32 0.74
N ASN A 53 13.63 -24.12 1.78
CA ASN A 53 12.63 -23.82 2.79
C ASN A 53 13.13 -22.88 3.90
N ILE A 54 14.39 -22.46 3.90
CA ILE A 54 14.91 -21.52 4.90
C ILE A 54 14.19 -20.17 4.74
N PRO A 55 13.46 -19.69 5.78
CA PRO A 55 12.77 -18.41 5.72
C PRO A 55 13.73 -17.25 5.54
N SER A 56 13.32 -16.23 4.79
CA SER A 56 14.13 -15.03 4.66
C SER A 56 14.17 -14.23 5.97
N VAL A 57 15.19 -13.40 6.16
CA VAL A 57 15.27 -12.45 7.29
C VAL A 57 13.99 -11.62 7.40
N LYS A 58 13.43 -11.21 6.25
CA LYS A 58 12.16 -10.48 6.17
C LYS A 58 11.00 -11.27 6.76
N ASP A 59 10.89 -12.57 6.48
CA ASP A 59 9.81 -13.42 6.98
C ASP A 59 9.95 -13.66 8.48
N ILE A 60 11.18 -13.90 8.95
CA ILE A 60 11.47 -14.01 10.39
C ILE A 60 11.09 -12.70 11.11
N CYS A 61 11.48 -11.54 10.58
CA CYS A 61 11.11 -10.25 11.16
C CYS A 61 9.59 -10.06 11.23
N LYS A 62 8.86 -10.42 10.17
CA LYS A 62 7.38 -10.35 10.18
C LYS A 62 6.78 -11.24 11.26
N TRP A 63 7.23 -12.49 11.37
CA TRP A 63 6.65 -13.42 12.34
C TRP A 63 6.96 -13.01 13.78
N VAL A 64 8.20 -12.60 14.06
CA VAL A 64 8.60 -12.18 15.40
C VAL A 64 7.84 -10.92 15.82
N ILE A 65 7.85 -9.86 14.99
CA ILE A 65 7.19 -8.59 15.33
C ILE A 65 5.66 -8.76 15.33
N GLY A 66 5.12 -9.44 14.31
CA GLY A 66 3.68 -9.67 14.16
C GLY A 66 3.11 -10.52 15.30
N SER A 67 3.78 -11.60 15.69
CA SER A 67 3.35 -12.43 16.83
C SER A 67 3.40 -11.66 18.14
N GLN A 68 4.47 -10.90 18.39
CA GLN A 68 4.57 -10.08 19.61
C GLN A 68 3.48 -9.01 19.67
N TYR A 69 3.20 -8.34 18.55
CA TYR A 69 2.16 -7.32 18.49
C TYR A 69 0.76 -7.92 18.66
N GLY A 70 0.44 -9.00 17.94
CA GLY A 70 -0.86 -9.68 18.05
C GLY A 70 -1.13 -10.21 19.45
N ASN A 71 -0.10 -10.72 20.14
CA ASN A 71 -0.22 -11.15 21.55
C ASN A 71 -0.46 -9.96 22.48
N LEU A 72 0.22 -8.83 22.25
CA LEU A 72 0.06 -7.61 23.07
C LEU A 72 -1.35 -7.02 22.94
N THR A 73 -1.89 -6.98 21.72
CA THR A 73 -3.19 -6.35 21.43
C THR A 73 -4.36 -7.34 21.41
N ASN A 74 -4.10 -8.62 21.65
CA ASN A 74 -5.06 -9.71 21.49
C ASN A 74 -5.78 -9.68 20.13
N THR A 75 -5.01 -9.44 19.07
CA THR A 75 -5.52 -9.26 17.70
C THR A 75 -4.96 -10.35 16.78
N GLY A 76 -5.77 -10.85 15.86
CA GLY A 76 -5.35 -11.89 14.92
C GLY A 76 -4.23 -11.41 13.99
N PHE A 77 -3.13 -12.17 13.89
CA PHE A 77 -2.08 -11.94 12.90
C PHE A 77 -2.23 -12.96 11.76
N THR A 78 -2.69 -12.49 10.59
CA THR A 78 -3.03 -13.37 9.45
C THR A 78 -2.62 -12.73 8.11
N PRO A 79 -2.12 -13.52 7.14
CA PRO A 79 -1.79 -13.01 5.81
C PRO A 79 -3.03 -12.58 4.99
N SER A 80 -4.23 -13.00 5.38
CA SER A 80 -5.49 -12.71 4.67
C SER A 80 -6.21 -11.46 5.17
N SER A 81 -5.60 -10.69 6.07
CA SER A 81 -6.23 -9.51 6.65
C SER A 81 -6.36 -8.38 5.63
N ASP A 82 -7.48 -7.68 5.67
CA ASP A 82 -7.67 -6.43 4.93
C ASP A 82 -6.97 -5.22 5.58
N PHE A 83 -6.46 -5.37 6.81
CA PHE A 83 -5.68 -4.32 7.48
C PHE A 83 -4.20 -4.63 7.43
N GLN A 84 -3.47 -3.81 6.69
CA GLN A 84 -2.03 -3.94 6.50
C GLN A 84 -1.29 -2.92 7.35
N ILE A 85 -0.28 -3.41 8.08
CA ILE A 85 0.74 -2.59 8.73
C ILE A 85 2.06 -2.78 7.99
N LEU A 86 2.61 -1.72 7.41
CA LEU A 86 3.92 -1.71 6.76
C LEU A 86 4.94 -1.06 7.70
N ILE A 87 6.01 -1.78 8.00
CA ILE A 87 7.19 -1.27 8.71
C ILE A 87 8.34 -1.11 7.71
N SER A 88 8.84 0.12 7.58
CA SER A 88 9.98 0.43 6.70
C SER A 88 11.23 0.72 7.51
N SER A 89 12.34 0.07 7.16
CA SER A 89 13.66 0.30 7.76
C SER A 89 14.71 0.68 6.72
N THR A 90 15.66 1.49 7.17
CA THR A 90 16.81 1.99 6.40
C THR A 90 18.11 1.59 7.09
N TYR A 91 19.20 1.57 6.33
CA TYR A 91 20.54 1.39 6.87
C TYR A 91 21.48 2.40 6.23
N PRO A 92 22.23 3.20 7.02
CA PRO A 92 22.98 4.34 6.50
C PRO A 92 23.95 4.00 5.37
N ASP A 93 24.61 2.85 5.44
CA ASP A 93 25.66 2.47 4.49
C ASP A 93 25.13 1.62 3.33
N THR A 94 23.81 1.53 3.13
CA THR A 94 23.20 0.74 2.04
C THR A 94 23.77 1.12 0.69
N VAL A 95 23.79 2.41 0.36
CA VAL A 95 24.33 2.90 -0.92
C VAL A 95 25.81 2.60 -1.03
N LYS A 96 26.58 2.85 0.03
CA LYS A 96 28.03 2.62 0.07
C LYS A 96 28.37 1.16 -0.22
N GLU A 97 27.67 0.23 0.42
CA GLU A 97 27.89 -1.20 0.24
C GLU A 97 27.43 -1.69 -1.15
N CYS A 98 26.28 -1.23 -1.64
CA CYS A 98 25.78 -1.62 -2.96
C CYS A 98 26.52 -0.94 -4.12
N PHE A 99 27.18 0.20 -3.89
CA PHE A 99 27.93 0.92 -4.92
C PHE A 99 29.09 0.09 -5.49
N VAL A 100 29.65 -0.84 -4.70
CA VAL A 100 30.68 -1.78 -5.17
C VAL A 100 30.15 -2.66 -6.31
N LEU A 101 28.94 -3.20 -6.18
CA LEU A 101 28.29 -3.95 -7.27
C LEU A 101 27.99 -3.04 -8.47
N PHE A 102 27.44 -1.85 -8.22
CA PHE A 102 27.09 -0.90 -9.28
C PHE A 102 28.30 -0.53 -10.15
N LYS A 103 29.45 -0.25 -9.52
CA LYS A 103 30.70 0.08 -10.23
C LYS A 103 31.21 -1.07 -11.10
N ASN A 104 30.97 -2.33 -10.69
CA ASN A 104 31.49 -3.52 -11.37
C ASN A 104 30.47 -4.18 -12.31
N CYS A 105 29.19 -3.84 -12.23
CA CYS A 105 28.12 -4.41 -13.05
C CYS A 105 26.99 -3.39 -13.23
N ILE A 106 27.26 -2.27 -13.89
CA ILE A 106 26.29 -1.19 -14.10
C ILE A 106 25.04 -1.65 -14.88
N GLU A 107 25.18 -2.67 -15.73
CA GLU A 107 24.12 -3.23 -16.56
C GLU A 107 22.98 -3.84 -15.72
N ALA A 108 23.29 -4.34 -14.52
CA ALA A 108 22.29 -4.86 -13.58
C ALA A 108 21.42 -3.76 -12.94
N PHE A 109 21.78 -2.48 -13.09
CA PHE A 109 21.11 -1.33 -12.48
C PHE A 109 20.50 -0.37 -13.53
N PRO A 110 19.52 -0.82 -14.34
CA PRO A 110 18.99 -0.04 -15.47
C PRO A 110 18.29 1.27 -15.02
N ASN A 111 17.75 1.28 -13.81
CA ASN A 111 17.07 2.46 -13.25
C ASN A 111 18.02 3.64 -13.01
N SER A 112 19.34 3.42 -12.96
CA SER A 112 20.33 4.51 -12.87
C SER A 112 20.30 5.47 -14.05
N ARG A 113 19.74 5.05 -15.19
CA ARG A 113 19.58 5.89 -16.39
C ARG A 113 18.31 6.76 -16.36
N LYS A 114 17.41 6.52 -15.41
CA LYS A 114 16.16 7.30 -15.29
C LYS A 114 16.46 8.68 -14.70
N SER A 115 15.80 9.70 -15.26
CA SER A 115 15.85 11.05 -14.71
C SER A 115 15.27 11.06 -13.29
N ARG A 116 16.00 11.67 -12.34
CA ARG A 116 15.62 11.78 -10.92
C ARG A 116 15.44 10.45 -10.17
N ALA A 117 16.13 9.39 -10.59
CA ALA A 117 16.12 8.13 -9.85
C ALA A 117 16.70 8.31 -8.44
N THR A 118 15.97 7.82 -7.44
CA THR A 118 16.46 7.76 -6.06
C THR A 118 17.41 6.57 -5.87
N ALA A 119 18.12 6.52 -4.75
CA ALA A 119 18.93 5.35 -4.41
C ALA A 119 18.09 4.07 -4.32
N GLU A 120 16.87 4.15 -3.78
CA GLU A 120 15.96 3.00 -3.67
C GLU A 120 15.49 2.50 -5.04
N ASP A 121 15.28 3.42 -5.99
CA ASP A 121 14.96 3.07 -7.38
C ASP A 121 16.12 2.34 -8.07
N ILE A 122 17.35 2.73 -7.78
CA ILE A 122 18.56 2.15 -8.38
C ILE A 122 18.84 0.79 -7.75
N TYR A 123 18.97 0.73 -6.42
CA TYR A 123 19.40 -0.43 -5.66
C TYR A 123 18.21 -1.31 -5.24
N THR A 124 17.42 -1.74 -6.22
CA THR A 124 16.34 -2.71 -5.96
C THR A 124 16.92 -4.07 -5.58
N LYS A 125 16.16 -4.87 -4.80
CA LYS A 125 16.52 -6.26 -4.49
C LYS A 125 16.89 -7.05 -5.74
N LYS A 126 16.09 -6.94 -6.80
CA LYS A 126 16.34 -7.62 -8.08
C LYS A 126 17.67 -7.18 -8.71
N ALA A 127 17.93 -5.87 -8.76
CA ALA A 127 19.17 -5.35 -9.33
C ALA A 127 20.42 -5.83 -8.57
N VAL A 128 20.37 -5.79 -7.23
CA VAL A 128 21.47 -6.27 -6.38
C VAL A 128 21.69 -7.78 -6.57
N LEU A 129 20.63 -8.60 -6.53
CA LEU A 129 20.76 -10.05 -6.71
C LEU A 129 21.31 -10.42 -8.09
N ASN A 130 20.83 -9.77 -9.16
CA ASN A 130 21.34 -9.99 -10.51
C ASN A 130 22.82 -9.61 -10.64
N ALA A 131 23.22 -8.49 -10.03
CA ALA A 131 24.63 -8.06 -10.04
C ALA A 131 25.52 -9.06 -9.29
N MET A 132 25.05 -9.61 -8.16
CA MET A 132 25.78 -10.63 -7.42
C MET A 132 25.97 -11.92 -8.22
N GLU A 133 24.93 -12.36 -8.93
CA GLU A 133 25.01 -13.54 -9.80
C GLU A 133 26.02 -13.33 -10.94
N ALA A 134 25.93 -12.18 -11.63
CA ALA A 134 26.85 -11.81 -12.70
C ALA A 134 28.31 -11.69 -12.23
N LEU A 135 28.53 -11.28 -10.97
CA LEU A 135 29.85 -11.10 -10.37
C LEU A 135 30.30 -12.28 -9.50
N SER A 136 29.59 -13.40 -9.53
CA SER A 136 29.83 -14.57 -8.66
C SER A 136 31.29 -15.05 -8.65
N SER A 137 31.98 -15.03 -9.80
CA SER A 137 33.39 -15.44 -9.95
C SER A 137 34.42 -14.44 -9.41
N LYS A 138 34.00 -13.23 -9.05
CA LYS A 138 34.87 -12.13 -8.58
C LYS A 138 34.44 -11.58 -7.22
N ILE A 139 33.40 -12.14 -6.60
CA ILE A 139 32.77 -11.56 -5.42
C ILE A 139 33.72 -11.52 -4.21
N ASP A 140 34.61 -12.51 -4.11
CA ASP A 140 35.69 -12.64 -3.13
C ASP A 140 36.75 -11.54 -3.23
N LYS A 141 36.93 -10.96 -4.43
CA LYS A 141 37.81 -9.81 -4.66
C LYS A 141 37.13 -8.47 -4.38
N LEU A 142 35.80 -8.46 -4.35
CA LEU A 142 34.98 -7.24 -4.19
C LEU A 142 34.52 -7.04 -2.74
N TYR A 143 34.32 -8.12 -2.00
CA TYR A 143 33.79 -8.10 -0.63
C TYR A 143 34.60 -9.02 0.30
N THR A 144 34.69 -8.62 1.57
CA THR A 144 35.22 -9.49 2.63
C THR A 144 34.22 -10.61 2.94
N LEU A 145 34.73 -11.85 3.04
CA LEU A 145 33.94 -13.06 3.29
C LEU A 145 34.46 -13.78 4.56
N PRO A 146 33.63 -13.96 5.61
CA PRO A 146 32.26 -13.46 5.73
C PRO A 146 32.24 -11.93 5.86
N PRO A 147 31.10 -11.27 5.55
CA PRO A 147 30.94 -9.84 5.83
C PRO A 147 31.27 -9.52 7.28
N SER A 148 31.99 -8.42 7.52
CA SER A 148 32.28 -7.95 8.88
C SER A 148 30.98 -7.56 9.60
N PRO A 149 30.89 -7.75 10.92
CA PRO A 149 29.78 -7.23 11.71
C PRO A 149 29.54 -5.74 11.40
N PRO A 150 28.28 -5.31 11.21
CA PRO A 150 27.99 -3.90 10.97
C PRO A 150 28.32 -3.06 12.21
N ASP A 151 28.84 -1.85 12.01
CA ASP A 151 29.11 -0.86 13.06
C ASP A 151 27.91 0.03 13.37
N LYS A 152 26.88 -0.03 12.50
CA LYS A 152 25.62 0.73 12.59
C LYS A 152 24.44 -0.23 12.68
N CYS A 153 23.29 0.30 13.11
CA CYS A 153 22.04 -0.46 13.15
C CYS A 153 21.07 -0.02 12.03
N CYS A 154 20.15 -0.90 11.64
CA CYS A 154 18.99 -0.49 10.86
C CYS A 154 18.10 0.44 11.69
N THR A 155 17.57 1.48 11.06
CA THR A 155 16.66 2.44 11.66
C THR A 155 15.27 2.29 11.05
N PHE A 156 14.26 2.14 11.89
CA PHE A 156 12.87 2.09 11.45
C PHE A 156 12.30 3.50 11.35
N HIS A 157 12.03 3.93 10.11
CA HIS A 157 11.72 5.33 9.81
C HIS A 157 10.23 5.55 9.53
N GLU A 158 9.51 4.55 9.04
CA GLU A 158 8.08 4.67 8.71
C GLU A 158 7.30 3.45 9.20
N ILE A 159 6.13 3.72 9.78
CA ILE A 159 5.09 2.72 10.06
C ILE A 159 3.82 3.25 9.39
N LYS A 160 3.26 2.49 8.46
CA LYS A 160 2.09 2.89 7.69
C LYS A 160 0.97 1.86 7.85
N CYS A 161 -0.22 2.34 8.18
CA CYS A 161 -1.42 1.52 8.35
C CYS A 161 -2.38 1.78 7.18
N THR A 162 -2.84 0.72 6.53
CA THR A 162 -3.79 0.84 5.42
C THR A 162 -4.82 -0.28 5.40
N HIS A 163 -6.07 0.04 5.11
CA HIS A 163 -7.08 -0.93 4.70
C HIS A 163 -7.11 -1.17 3.19
N SER A 164 -7.51 -2.39 2.79
CA SER A 164 -8.05 -2.68 1.47
C SER A 164 -9.17 -1.68 1.10
N PRO A 165 -9.38 -1.37 -0.20
CA PRO A 165 -10.48 -0.51 -0.60
C PRO A 165 -11.85 -1.10 -0.24
N LEU A 166 -12.77 -0.23 0.20
CA LEU A 166 -14.19 -0.55 0.35
C LEU A 166 -14.94 -0.09 -0.90
N TYR A 167 -15.87 -0.90 -1.41
CA TYR A 167 -16.68 -0.54 -2.56
C TYR A 167 -18.13 -0.37 -2.16
N LEU A 168 -18.72 0.77 -2.52
CA LEU A 168 -20.16 0.98 -2.43
C LEU A 168 -20.76 1.05 -3.82
N GLY A 169 -21.84 0.32 -4.07
CA GLY A 169 -22.61 0.37 -5.32
C GLY A 169 -24.00 0.93 -5.08
N GLY A 170 -24.54 1.67 -6.04
CA GLY A 170 -25.90 2.21 -5.96
C GLY A 170 -26.41 2.70 -7.30
N ARG A 171 -27.56 3.36 -7.30
CA ARG A 171 -28.10 4.06 -8.48
C ARG A 171 -28.45 5.49 -8.13
N TYR A 172 -28.15 6.43 -9.02
CA TYR A 172 -28.55 7.82 -8.84
C TYR A 172 -29.57 8.26 -9.89
N ASN A 173 -30.55 9.03 -9.43
CA ASN A 173 -31.37 9.90 -10.26
C ASN A 173 -30.79 11.31 -10.23
N LYS A 174 -30.98 12.05 -11.32
CA LYS A 174 -30.58 13.45 -11.47
C LYS A 174 -31.76 14.24 -11.97
N TYR A 175 -32.21 15.20 -11.18
CA TYR A 175 -33.41 15.99 -11.44
C TYR A 175 -33.12 17.39 -11.99
N SER A 176 -31.90 17.89 -11.80
CA SER A 176 -31.42 19.17 -12.32
C SER A 176 -30.95 19.10 -13.78
N ARG A 177 -31.13 20.19 -14.53
CA ARG A 177 -30.53 20.43 -15.86
C ARG A 177 -29.29 21.33 -15.81
N GLU A 178 -28.84 21.66 -14.60
CA GLU A 178 -27.72 22.58 -14.35
C GLU A 178 -26.67 21.92 -13.44
N LEU A 179 -26.57 20.58 -13.51
CA LEU A 179 -25.68 19.78 -12.67
C LEU A 179 -24.84 18.85 -13.56
N SER A 180 -23.51 18.87 -13.41
CA SER A 180 -22.64 17.91 -14.09
C SER A 180 -22.58 16.57 -13.35
N GLN A 181 -22.21 15.49 -14.03
CA GLN A 181 -22.03 14.19 -13.39
C GLN A 181 -20.80 14.18 -12.45
N THR A 182 -19.70 14.76 -12.91
CA THR A 182 -18.43 14.90 -12.18
C THR A 182 -18.04 16.38 -12.07
N PRO A 183 -17.12 16.76 -11.16
CA PRO A 183 -16.70 18.15 -11.00
C PRO A 183 -16.24 18.74 -12.33
N TRP A 184 -16.87 19.83 -12.76
CA TRP A 184 -16.56 20.46 -14.04
C TRP A 184 -15.57 21.60 -13.84
N LEU A 185 -14.30 21.31 -14.14
CA LEU A 185 -13.18 22.25 -14.07
C LEU A 185 -12.66 22.53 -15.49
N VAL A 186 -12.53 23.80 -15.85
CA VAL A 186 -11.88 24.25 -17.09
C VAL A 186 -10.80 25.24 -16.69
N ASP A 187 -9.55 24.94 -17.05
CA ASP A 187 -8.37 25.73 -16.66
C ASP A 187 -8.25 25.99 -15.15
N GLY A 188 -8.71 25.02 -14.34
CA GLY A 188 -8.74 25.13 -12.88
C GLY A 188 -9.92 25.90 -12.31
N GLU A 189 -10.74 26.54 -13.15
CA GLU A 189 -11.95 27.23 -12.73
C GLU A 189 -13.15 26.29 -12.73
N ARG A 190 -13.89 26.31 -11.62
CA ARG A 190 -15.15 25.57 -11.46
C ARG A 190 -16.24 26.21 -12.32
N LYS A 191 -16.84 25.43 -13.23
CA LYS A 191 -17.92 25.88 -14.12
C LYS A 191 -19.33 25.60 -13.58
N MET A 192 -19.45 24.76 -12.56
CA MET A 192 -20.71 24.46 -11.86
C MET A 192 -20.47 24.34 -10.38
N GLU A 193 -21.42 24.81 -9.57
CA GLU A 193 -21.29 24.81 -8.11
C GLU A 193 -20.99 23.41 -7.56
N SER A 194 -21.66 22.37 -8.08
CA SER A 194 -21.50 20.99 -7.62
C SER A 194 -21.66 19.99 -8.78
N SER A 195 -21.58 18.70 -8.46
CA SER A 195 -21.80 17.59 -9.37
C SER A 195 -22.50 16.42 -8.67
N VAL A 196 -23.09 15.49 -9.42
CA VAL A 196 -23.67 14.25 -8.87
C VAL A 196 -22.65 13.52 -7.99
N ASN A 197 -21.41 13.40 -8.47
CA ASN A 197 -20.29 12.82 -7.73
C ASN A 197 -20.12 13.48 -6.35
N GLU A 198 -20.01 14.81 -6.29
CA GLU A 198 -19.76 15.53 -5.03
C GLU A 198 -20.93 15.41 -4.06
N LEU A 199 -22.17 15.57 -4.54
CA LEU A 199 -23.37 15.43 -3.71
C LEU A 199 -23.45 14.05 -3.03
N ILE A 200 -22.97 12.99 -3.69
CA ILE A 200 -22.91 11.64 -3.12
C ILE A 200 -21.69 11.49 -2.21
N THR A 201 -20.49 11.82 -2.73
CA THR A 201 -19.22 11.52 -2.07
C THR A 201 -18.95 12.38 -0.85
N ASP A 202 -19.48 13.61 -0.77
CA ASP A 202 -19.31 14.48 0.40
C ASP A 202 -19.96 13.88 1.66
N VAL A 203 -21.14 13.26 1.51
CA VAL A 203 -21.82 12.58 2.62
C VAL A 203 -21.06 11.31 2.98
N VAL A 204 -20.71 10.49 1.99
CA VAL A 204 -19.97 9.23 2.20
C VAL A 204 -18.64 9.49 2.89
N GLN A 205 -17.90 10.54 2.49
CA GLN A 205 -16.61 10.91 3.07
C GLN A 205 -16.72 11.26 4.55
N LYS A 206 -17.77 12.00 4.97
CA LYS A 206 -18.01 12.37 6.37
C LYS A 206 -18.30 11.16 7.26
N ARG A 207 -18.91 10.10 6.70
CA ARG A 207 -19.35 8.93 7.45
C ARG A 207 -18.28 7.84 7.49
N ILE A 208 -17.65 7.54 6.35
CA ILE A 208 -16.73 6.39 6.23
C ILE A 208 -15.26 6.77 6.45
N LEU A 209 -14.90 8.04 6.26
CA LEU A 209 -13.55 8.57 6.44
C LEU A 209 -12.50 7.77 5.64
N ALA A 210 -12.54 7.92 4.32
CA ALA A 210 -11.53 7.36 3.42
C ALA A 210 -10.43 8.40 3.13
N ASP A 211 -9.25 7.96 2.71
CA ASP A 211 -8.22 8.90 2.23
C ASP A 211 -8.62 9.52 0.88
N LYS A 212 -9.36 8.75 0.06
CA LYS A 212 -9.87 9.18 -1.25
C LYS A 212 -11.08 8.36 -1.66
N ILE A 213 -12.02 8.97 -2.37
CA ILE A 213 -13.14 8.28 -3.01
C ILE A 213 -13.03 8.44 -4.53
N ILE A 214 -13.16 7.35 -5.26
CA ILE A 214 -13.20 7.33 -6.73
C ILE A 214 -14.62 6.97 -7.16
N PHE A 215 -15.26 7.88 -7.89
CA PHE A 215 -16.60 7.67 -8.45
C PHE A 215 -16.52 7.13 -9.87
N SER A 216 -17.25 6.06 -10.15
CA SER A 216 -17.42 5.48 -11.48
C SER A 216 -18.89 5.20 -11.76
N ALA A 217 -19.39 5.54 -12.93
CA ALA A 217 -20.78 5.31 -13.32
C ALA A 217 -20.89 4.53 -14.63
N SER A 218 -21.98 3.80 -14.79
CA SER A 218 -22.29 3.08 -16.04
C SER A 218 -22.78 4.06 -17.10
N GLY A 219 -21.82 4.77 -17.70
CA GLY A 219 -22.03 5.83 -18.68
C GLY A 219 -22.20 7.22 -18.05
N ARG A 220 -22.52 8.20 -18.89
CA ARG A 220 -22.64 9.61 -18.53
C ARG A 220 -23.81 10.28 -19.25
N GLU A 221 -24.43 11.25 -18.61
CA GLU A 221 -25.38 12.18 -19.21
C GLU A 221 -24.79 13.58 -19.30
N ASP A 222 -25.27 14.37 -20.27
CA ASP A 222 -24.92 15.78 -20.35
C ASP A 222 -25.53 16.58 -19.20
N VAL A 223 -25.00 17.77 -18.98
CA VAL A 223 -25.38 18.69 -17.91
C VAL A 223 -26.88 18.96 -17.91
N ASP A 224 -27.44 19.23 -19.09
CA ASP A 224 -28.83 19.61 -19.29
C ASP A 224 -29.78 18.42 -19.38
N VAL A 225 -29.27 17.19 -19.25
CA VAL A 225 -30.05 15.96 -19.29
C VAL A 225 -30.37 15.47 -17.88
N LYS A 226 -31.65 15.12 -17.64
CA LYS A 226 -32.11 14.46 -16.41
C LYS A 226 -31.92 12.95 -16.48
N MET A 227 -31.62 12.32 -15.34
CA MET A 227 -31.55 10.86 -15.20
C MET A 227 -32.69 10.37 -14.30
N LEU A 228 -33.77 9.88 -14.93
CA LEU A 228 -35.01 9.49 -14.24
C LEU A 228 -35.15 7.94 -14.16
N GLY A 229 -36.36 7.46 -13.89
CA GLY A 229 -36.65 6.02 -13.77
C GLY A 229 -35.85 5.37 -12.64
N ASP A 230 -35.29 4.19 -12.90
CA ASP A 230 -34.47 3.44 -11.93
C ASP A 230 -33.10 4.08 -11.65
N GLY A 231 -32.76 5.17 -12.36
CA GLY A 231 -31.48 5.86 -12.20
C GLY A 231 -30.31 5.13 -12.86
N ARG A 232 -29.14 5.77 -12.83
CA ARG A 232 -27.89 5.24 -13.41
C ARG A 232 -27.08 4.51 -12.35
N PRO A 233 -26.58 3.28 -12.62
CA PRO A 233 -25.65 2.60 -11.72
C PRO A 233 -24.35 3.38 -11.51
N PHE A 234 -23.86 3.39 -10.29
CA PHE A 234 -22.54 3.91 -9.94
C PHE A 234 -21.87 3.03 -8.88
N VAL A 235 -20.54 3.16 -8.79
CA VAL A 235 -19.66 2.56 -7.80
C VAL A 235 -18.76 3.64 -7.22
N LEU A 236 -18.57 3.58 -5.90
CA LEU A 236 -17.56 4.33 -5.17
C LEU A 236 -16.47 3.36 -4.73
N GLU A 237 -15.23 3.60 -5.12
CA GLU A 237 -14.05 2.95 -4.53
C GLU A 237 -13.47 3.87 -3.46
N LEU A 238 -13.61 3.47 -2.20
CA LEU A 238 -13.10 4.18 -1.04
C LEU A 238 -11.73 3.63 -0.68
N LEU A 239 -10.69 4.43 -0.91
CA LEU A 239 -9.31 4.06 -0.62
C LEU A 239 -8.97 4.29 0.84
N ASN A 240 -8.42 3.26 1.49
CA ASN A 240 -7.97 3.30 2.87
C ASN A 240 -9.03 3.84 3.88
N PRO A 241 -10.25 3.26 3.92
CA PRO A 241 -11.28 3.69 4.87
C PRO A 241 -10.87 3.38 6.30
N ARG A 242 -11.30 4.19 7.28
CA ARG A 242 -11.02 3.89 8.70
C ARG A 242 -11.81 2.70 9.25
N ARG A 243 -12.84 2.23 8.56
CA ARG A 243 -13.64 1.03 8.92
C ARG A 243 -14.16 0.32 7.68
N LEU A 244 -14.06 -1.02 7.68
CA LEU A 244 -14.56 -1.88 6.59
C LEU A 244 -15.91 -2.55 6.90
N GLU A 245 -16.21 -2.81 8.16
CA GLU A 245 -17.46 -3.47 8.55
C GLU A 245 -18.58 -2.43 8.69
N TRP A 246 -19.60 -2.56 7.84
CA TRP A 246 -20.79 -1.70 7.78
C TRP A 246 -22.04 -2.56 7.67
N SER A 247 -23.05 -2.30 8.49
CA SER A 247 -24.34 -2.99 8.37
C SER A 247 -25.22 -2.37 7.28
N ASP A 248 -26.20 -3.13 6.79
CA ASP A 248 -27.16 -2.64 5.80
C ASP A 248 -27.94 -1.42 6.32
N GLU A 249 -28.23 -1.36 7.62
CA GLU A 249 -28.88 -0.21 8.26
C GLU A 249 -27.98 1.02 8.27
N GLU A 250 -26.68 0.86 8.52
CA GLU A 250 -25.73 1.98 8.48
C GLU A 250 -25.58 2.52 7.06
N ILE A 251 -25.50 1.65 6.05
CA ILE A 251 -25.43 2.06 4.64
C ILE A 251 -26.73 2.73 4.20
N LYS A 252 -27.89 2.20 4.61
CA LYS A 252 -29.18 2.84 4.35
C LYS A 252 -29.29 4.22 4.99
N ALA A 253 -28.76 4.40 6.20
CA ALA A 253 -28.72 5.72 6.82
C ALA A 253 -27.86 6.72 6.02
N ILE A 254 -26.77 6.27 5.39
CA ILE A 254 -25.96 7.10 4.48
C ILE A 254 -26.78 7.45 3.22
N GLU A 255 -27.48 6.49 2.62
CA GLU A 255 -28.38 6.74 1.48
C GLU A 255 -29.44 7.80 1.81
N GLU A 256 -30.10 7.67 2.97
CA GLU A 256 -31.09 8.62 3.44
C GLU A 256 -30.50 10.01 3.69
N GLU A 257 -29.26 10.09 4.20
CA GLU A 257 -28.57 11.36 4.40
C GLU A 257 -28.22 12.03 3.07
N ILE A 258 -27.76 11.27 2.06
CA ILE A 258 -27.55 11.78 0.71
C ILE A 258 -28.85 12.37 0.16
N ASN A 259 -29.96 11.62 0.27
CA ASN A 259 -31.27 12.04 -0.23
C ASN A 259 -31.86 13.25 0.51
N LYS A 260 -31.47 13.48 1.77
CA LYS A 260 -31.87 14.68 2.53
C LYS A 260 -30.96 15.89 2.28
N SER A 261 -29.76 15.67 1.75
CA SER A 261 -28.76 16.72 1.55
C SER A 261 -29.00 17.58 0.31
N SER A 262 -29.78 17.10 -0.66
CA SER A 262 -30.03 17.80 -1.92
C SER A 262 -31.29 17.28 -2.62
N ASP A 263 -32.08 18.19 -3.19
CA ASP A 263 -33.20 17.84 -4.06
C ASP A 263 -32.78 17.65 -5.53
N LEU A 264 -31.49 17.85 -5.86
CA LEU A 264 -31.00 17.78 -7.25
C LEU A 264 -30.77 16.34 -7.71
N ILE A 265 -30.59 15.41 -6.77
CA ILE A 265 -30.36 13.98 -7.01
C ILE A 265 -31.17 13.13 -6.03
N ALA A 266 -31.30 11.84 -6.32
CA ALA A 266 -31.64 10.84 -5.32
C ALA A 266 -30.80 9.59 -5.55
N VAL A 267 -30.34 8.94 -4.48
CA VAL A 267 -29.65 7.65 -4.48
C VAL A 267 -30.61 6.56 -4.00
N LYS A 268 -30.49 5.38 -4.61
CA LYS A 268 -31.23 4.17 -4.24
C LYS A 268 -30.33 2.95 -4.30
N ASN A 269 -30.67 1.94 -3.52
CA ASN A 269 -30.03 0.63 -3.48
C ASN A 269 -28.51 0.72 -3.19
N LEU A 270 -28.10 1.68 -2.36
CA LEU A 270 -26.74 1.80 -1.88
C LEU A 270 -26.40 0.58 -1.02
N GLN A 271 -25.30 -0.08 -1.33
CA GLN A 271 -24.86 -1.30 -0.65
C GLN A 271 -23.35 -1.47 -0.74
N VAL A 272 -22.77 -2.23 0.19
CA VAL A 272 -21.39 -2.71 0.06
C VAL A 272 -21.34 -3.77 -1.04
N ILE A 273 -20.38 -3.66 -1.96
CA ILE A 273 -20.18 -4.62 -3.05
C ILE A 273 -18.75 -5.15 -3.06
N SER A 274 -18.52 -6.27 -3.75
CA SER A 274 -17.17 -6.72 -4.10
C SER A 274 -16.66 -5.98 -5.34
N LYS A 275 -15.33 -5.96 -5.50
CA LYS A 275 -14.69 -5.50 -6.73
C LYS A 275 -15.09 -6.36 -7.94
#